data_AF-A0A3C1W5L5-F1
#
_entry.id   AF-A0A3C1W5L5-F1
#
_cell.length_a   1.000
_cell.length_b   1.000
_cell.length_c   1.000
_cell.angle_alpha   90.00
_cell.angle_beta   90.00
_cell.angle_gamma   90.00
#
_symmetry.space_group_name_H-M   'P 1'
#
loop_
_entity.id
_entity.type
_entity.pdbx_description
1 polymer ?
#
loop_
_entity_poly.entity_id
_entity_poly.type
_entity_poly.pdbx_seq_one_letter_code
_entity_poly.pdbx_strand_id
1 'polypeptide(L)' 'SPTSVILKRVDGGTDVILRKDIIKMTASEMSLMPANLHAQMSPQDVADLIAFLRMTFAGNPKSQ' A
#
# COMPACT_ATOMS: atom_id res chain seq x y z
N SER A 1 12.25 3.99 -12.95
CA SER A 1 10.81 3.68 -12.96
C SER A 1 10.60 2.19 -12.79
N PRO A 2 9.63 1.70 -11.99
CA PRO A 2 9.37 0.27 -11.83
C PRO A 2 9.00 -0.39 -13.17
N THR A 3 9.49 -1.59 -13.46
CA THR A 3 9.28 -2.31 -14.74
C THR A 3 8.18 -3.38 -14.67
N SER A 4 7.65 -3.65 -13.48
CA SER A 4 6.59 -4.62 -13.24
C SER A 4 5.55 -4.10 -12.25
N VAL A 5 4.39 -4.73 -12.25
CA VAL A 5 3.30 -4.57 -11.29
C VAL A 5 3.07 -5.91 -10.62
N ILE A 6 3.03 -5.91 -9.29
CA ILE A 6 2.80 -7.11 -8.48
C ILE A 6 1.38 -7.03 -7.92
N LEU A 7 0.56 -8.02 -8.24
CA LEU A 7 -0.81 -8.14 -7.73
C LEU A 7 -0.87 -9.21 -6.65
N LYS A 8 -1.35 -8.84 -5.47
CA LYS A 8 -1.61 -9.78 -4.39
C LYS A 8 -3.04 -10.29 -4.50
N ARG A 9 -3.20 -11.62 -4.52
CA ARG A 9 -4.50 -12.28 -4.59
C ARG A 9 -5.06 -12.57 -3.20
N VAL A 10 -6.36 -12.82 -3.15
CA VAL A 10 -7.09 -13.14 -1.90
C VAL A 10 -6.67 -14.45 -1.25
N ASP A 11 -6.15 -15.40 -2.04
CA ASP A 11 -5.62 -16.69 -1.57
C ASP A 11 -4.19 -16.57 -1.01
N GLY A 12 -3.62 -15.36 -0.95
CA GLY A 12 -2.24 -15.12 -0.55
C GLY A 12 -1.23 -15.30 -1.69
N GLY A 13 -1.68 -15.72 -2.88
CA GLY A 13 -0.86 -15.81 -4.08
C GLY A 13 -0.41 -14.44 -4.61
N THR A 14 0.57 -14.46 -5.49
CA THR A 14 1.12 -13.26 -6.11
C THR A 14 1.28 -13.45 -7.62
N ASP A 15 0.76 -12.51 -8.40
CA ASP A 15 0.96 -12.45 -9.85
C ASP A 15 1.88 -11.28 -10.19
N VAL A 16 2.90 -11.52 -11.02
CA VAL A 16 3.85 -10.50 -11.46
C VAL A 16 3.64 -10.23 -12.94
N ILE A 17 3.24 -9.01 -13.28
CA ILE A 17 2.96 -8.59 -14.65
C ILE A 17 4.02 -7.57 -15.08
N LEU A 18 4.70 -7.82 -16.19
CA LEU A 18 5.64 -6.85 -16.75
C LEU A 18 4.87 -5.67 -17.32
N ARG A 19 5.34 -4.43 -17.09
CA ARG A 19 4.65 -3.22 -17.58
C ARG A 19 4.46 -3.20 -19.10
N LYS A 20 5.41 -3.77 -19.85
CA LYS A 20 5.31 -3.88 -21.32
C LYS A 20 4.12 -4.71 -21.79
N ASP A 21 3.60 -5.57 -20.94
CA ASP A 21 2.50 -6.49 -21.24
C ASP A 21 1.15 -5.93 -20.74
N ILE A 22 1.11 -4.71 -20.18
CA ILE A 22 -0.11 -4.03 -19.72
C ILE A 22 -0.68 -3.16 -20.84
N ILE A 23 -1.86 -3.54 -21.34
CA ILE A 23 -2.56 -2.81 -22.41
C ILE A 23 -3.17 -1.50 -21.89
N LYS A 24 -3.77 -1.52 -20.70
CA LYS A 24 -4.42 -0.36 -20.07
C LYS A 24 -4.37 -0.49 -18.55
N MET A 25 -4.16 0.62 -17.86
CA MET A 25 -4.24 0.72 -16.40
C MET A 25 -5.14 1.89 -16.03
N THR A 26 -6.14 1.65 -15.21
CA THR A 26 -7.09 2.68 -14.72
C THR A 26 -7.17 2.61 -13.22
N ALA A 27 -7.26 3.76 -12.57
CA ALA A 27 -7.65 3.81 -11.17
C ALA A 27 -9.14 3.46 -11.05
N SER A 28 -9.49 2.66 -10.04
CA SER A 28 -10.88 2.43 -9.67
C SER A 28 -11.48 3.73 -9.11
N GLU A 29 -12.71 4.04 -9.47
CA GLU A 29 -13.47 5.16 -8.87
C GLU A 29 -13.89 4.86 -7.42
N MET A 30 -13.93 3.57 -7.05
CA MET A 30 -14.20 3.15 -5.68
C MET A 30 -12.92 3.05 -4.87
N SER A 31 -12.94 3.67 -3.68
CA SER A 31 -11.89 3.53 -2.68
C SER A 31 -11.92 2.12 -2.08
N LEU A 32 -10.73 1.53 -1.92
CA LEU A 32 -10.55 0.27 -1.17
C LEU A 32 -10.49 0.50 0.34
N MET A 33 -10.51 1.75 0.81
CA MET A 33 -10.59 2.06 2.23
C MET A 33 -11.97 1.66 2.77
N PRO A 34 -12.05 0.95 3.90
CA PRO A 34 -13.33 0.71 4.56
C PRO A 34 -14.03 2.02 4.91
N ALA A 35 -15.35 2.06 4.73
CA ALA A 35 -16.14 3.18 5.18
C ALA A 35 -15.99 3.39 6.69
N ASN A 36 -15.98 4.65 7.12
CA ASN A 36 -15.92 5.05 8.53
C ASN A 36 -14.70 4.52 9.31
N LEU A 37 -13.58 4.20 8.63
CA LEU A 37 -12.36 3.78 9.33
C LEU A 37 -11.92 4.80 10.39
N HIS A 38 -11.97 6.09 10.06
CA HIS A 38 -11.60 7.18 10.97
C HIS A 38 -12.44 7.26 12.25
N ALA A 39 -13.69 6.78 12.23
CA ALA A 39 -14.59 6.77 13.39
C ALA A 39 -14.36 5.56 14.31
N GLN A 40 -13.70 4.52 13.79
CA GLN A 40 -13.43 3.27 14.52
C GLN A 40 -12.05 3.27 15.19
N MET A 41 -11.22 4.29 14.95
CA MET A 41 -9.87 4.39 15.48
C MET A 41 -9.83 5.32 16.69
N SER A 42 -9.17 4.89 17.75
CA SER A 42 -8.81 5.77 18.86
C SER A 42 -7.63 6.68 18.47
N PRO A 43 -7.43 7.81 19.17
CA PRO A 43 -6.24 8.64 18.96
C PRO A 43 -4.92 7.87 19.12
N GLN A 44 -4.89 6.85 20.00
CA GLN A 44 -3.72 6.00 20.19
C GLN A 44 -3.46 5.11 18.97
N ASP A 45 -4.51 4.50 18.40
CA ASP A 45 -4.38 3.67 17.19
C ASP A 45 -3.79 4.46 16.03
N VAL A 46 -4.17 5.73 15.90
CA VAL A 46 -3.64 6.63 14.87
C VAL A 46 -2.17 6.98 15.16
N ALA A 47 -1.82 7.23 16.43
CA ALA A 47 -0.43 7.49 16.82
C ALA A 47 0.48 6.29 16.51
N ASP A 48 0.02 5.07 16.84
CA ASP A 48 0.73 3.82 16.59
C ASP A 48 0.87 3.55 15.09
N LEU A 49 -0.19 3.80 14.31
CA LEU A 49 -0.13 3.71 12.85
C LEU A 49 0.91 4.68 12.26
N ILE A 50 0.92 5.94 12.70
CA ILE A 50 1.89 6.94 12.23
C ILE A 50 3.31 6.53 12.63
N ALA A 51 3.52 6.02 13.84
CA ALA A 51 4.81 5.52 14.29
C ALA A 51 5.28 4.33 13.43
N PHE A 52 4.39 3.38 13.13
CA PHE A 52 4.65 2.26 12.25
C PHE A 52 5.04 2.71 10.84
N LEU A 53 4.28 3.64 10.25
CA LEU A 53 4.57 4.17 8.90
C LEU A 53 5.91 4.90 8.86
N ARG A 54 6.23 5.68 9.89
CA ARG A 54 7.54 6.34 10.02
C ARG A 54 8.67 5.31 10.14
N MET A 55 8.54 4.31 11.00
CA MET A 55 9.55 3.26 11.14
C MET A 55 9.75 2.45 9.86
N THR A 56 8.67 2.17 9.13
CA THR A 56 8.70 1.28 7.96
C THR A 56 9.15 2.01 6.68
N PHE A 57 8.81 3.30 6.54
CA PHE A 57 8.96 4.03 5.28
C PHE A 57 9.68 5.37 5.37
N ALA A 58 9.90 5.95 6.56
CA ALA A 58 10.81 7.10 6.68
C ALA A 58 12.23 6.56 6.54
N GLY A 59 12.80 6.72 5.33
CA GLY A 59 14.01 6.06 4.88
C GLY A 59 15.10 5.93 5.94
N ASN A 60 15.69 4.74 6.03
CA ASN A 60 16.83 4.42 6.87
C ASN A 60 17.84 5.57 6.95
N PRO A 61 18.10 6.17 8.13
CA PRO A 61 19.33 6.93 8.35
C PRO A 61 20.50 5.96 8.55
N LYS A 62 20.70 5.02 7.62
CA LYS A 62 21.91 4.17 7.53
C LYS A 62 22.48 4.27 6.12
N SER A 63 23.09 5.44 5.89
CA SER A 63 24.21 5.61 4.98
C SER A 63 25.24 6.46 5.70
N GLN A 64 25.96 5.84 6.63
CA GLN A 64 27.34 6.14 6.98
C GLN A 64 28.06 4.82 7.21
#